data_AF-A0A1H3RMM9-F1
#
_entry.id   AF-A0A1H3RMM9-F1
#
_cell.length_a   1.000
_cell.length_b   1.000
_cell.length_c   1.000
_cell.angle_alpha   90.00
_cell.angle_beta   90.00
_cell.angle_gamma   90.00
#
_symmetry.space_group_name_H-M   'P 1'
#
loop_
_entity.id
_entity.type
_entity.pdbx_description
1 polymer ?
#
loop_
_entity_poly.entity_id
_entity_poly.type
_entity_poly.pdbx_seq_one_letter_code
_entity_poly.pdbx_strand_id
1 'polypeptide(L)'
;MRTDPPAGDELARLLVTMRSSVMTAALQDAPESAVARQQWATVRRRTLGITIALLSLLVIGGGGAALATGLIPNPFDGPPAPVATVTPTQAPPSTPTATPSPEASAPVTPPEPVVDPLDPGTWIIDYSQAGSLLVGDPIAPFAEAAGLQPNPSPIDCPSGFYLFRDQDENSVDVSVALTQADARATPVDDPVLTYAEFHTRGVASSPLPDSPSTPAGIRLGSSEDDLIAAYPDLRQTFSKYDDTMGFTTYVSGPVDGRYLVFQVAPSPDGPRTVRLLQTSTWDVVFDICD
;
A
#
# COMPACT_ATOMS: atom_id res chain seq x y z
N MET A 1 55.17 -44.72 -13.06
CA MET A 1 53.84 -44.08 -13.00
C MET A 1 53.95 -42.81 -13.83
N ARG A 2 53.19 -42.72 -14.93
CA ARG A 2 53.29 -41.66 -15.92
C ARG A 2 52.32 -40.55 -15.51
N THR A 3 52.83 -39.39 -15.12
CA THR A 3 52.05 -38.21 -14.69
C THR A 3 52.18 -37.13 -15.76
N ASP A 4 51.71 -37.42 -16.97
CA ASP A 4 51.50 -36.38 -17.97
C ASP A 4 50.06 -35.88 -17.84
N PRO A 5 49.84 -34.56 -17.72
CA PRO A 5 48.50 -33.99 -17.66
C PRO A 5 47.75 -34.24 -18.97
N PRO A 6 46.44 -34.51 -18.95
CA PRO A 6 45.65 -34.77 -20.15
C PRO A 6 45.71 -33.53 -21.06
N ALA A 7 46.29 -33.68 -22.25
CA ALA A 7 46.42 -32.61 -23.23
C ALA A 7 45.45 -32.82 -24.39
N GLY A 8 44.91 -31.70 -24.91
CA GLY A 8 44.06 -31.69 -26.11
C GLY A 8 42.72 -32.41 -25.90
N ASP A 9 42.51 -33.49 -26.65
CA ASP A 9 41.22 -34.18 -26.77
C ASP A 9 40.73 -34.80 -25.45
N GLU A 10 41.64 -35.23 -24.58
CA GLU A 10 41.26 -35.77 -23.26
C GLU A 10 40.71 -34.68 -22.34
N LEU A 11 41.28 -33.47 -22.38
CA LEU A 11 40.77 -32.33 -21.61
C LEU A 11 39.40 -31.88 -22.14
N ALA A 12 39.23 -31.86 -23.46
CA ALA A 12 37.94 -31.54 -24.08
C ALA A 12 36.86 -32.55 -23.70
N ARG A 13 37.19 -33.85 -23.68
CA ARG A 13 36.28 -34.90 -23.21
C ARG A 13 35.95 -34.76 -21.74
N LEU A 14 36.93 -34.43 -20.89
CA LEU A 14 36.74 -34.20 -19.46
C LEU A 14 35.83 -33.00 -19.17
N LEU A 15 35.99 -31.91 -19.92
CA LEU A 15 35.13 -30.72 -19.78
C LEU A 15 33.70 -31.01 -20.22
N VAL A 16 33.51 -31.77 -21.30
CA VAL A 16 32.17 -32.16 -21.78
C VAL A 16 31.49 -33.09 -20.78
N THR A 17 32.20 -34.08 -20.22
CA THR A 17 31.64 -34.97 -19.21
C THR A 17 31.34 -34.24 -17.91
N MET A 18 32.21 -33.32 -17.44
CA MET A 18 31.89 -32.48 -16.28
C MET A 18 30.65 -31.62 -16.51
N ARG A 19 30.53 -30.96 -17.66
CA ARG A 19 29.35 -30.15 -17.99
C ARG A 19 28.07 -30.98 -18.01
N SER A 20 28.13 -32.17 -18.60
CA SER A 20 27.02 -33.14 -18.61
C SER A 20 26.63 -33.56 -17.19
N SER A 21 27.61 -33.90 -16.35
CA SER A 21 27.36 -34.31 -14.96
C SER A 21 26.79 -33.17 -14.13
N VAL A 22 27.26 -31.93 -14.30
CA VAL A 22 26.73 -30.74 -13.59
C VAL A 22 25.31 -30.42 -14.03
N MET A 23 25.00 -30.48 -15.34
CA MET A 23 23.63 -30.27 -15.82
C MET A 23 22.67 -31.38 -15.36
N THR A 24 23.14 -32.62 -15.29
CA THR A 24 22.32 -33.75 -14.81
C THR A 24 22.08 -33.65 -13.30
N ALA A 25 23.10 -33.27 -12.51
CA ALA A 25 22.95 -33.01 -11.09
C ALA A 25 22.01 -31.83 -10.81
N ALA A 26 22.11 -30.74 -11.57
CA ALA A 26 21.21 -29.59 -11.45
C ALA A 26 19.74 -29.91 -11.79
N LEU A 27 19.48 -30.92 -12.63
CA LEU A 27 18.13 -31.42 -12.90
C LEU A 27 17.61 -32.37 -11.81
N GLN A 28 18.51 -33.05 -11.08
CA GLN A 28 18.15 -33.95 -9.99
C GLN A 28 17.95 -33.21 -8.65
N ASP A 29 18.68 -32.11 -8.42
CA ASP A 29 18.53 -31.21 -7.25
C ASP A 29 17.52 -30.08 -7.47
N ALA A 30 16.79 -30.09 -8.60
CA ALA A 30 15.70 -29.15 -8.80
C ALA A 30 14.63 -29.41 -7.71
N PRO A 31 14.32 -28.43 -6.84
CA PRO A 31 13.31 -28.61 -5.80
C PRO A 31 11.97 -28.97 -6.45
N GLU A 32 11.16 -29.81 -5.80
CA GLU A 32 9.83 -30.23 -6.26
C GLU A 32 8.92 -29.04 -6.66
N SER A 33 9.25 -27.83 -6.21
CA SER A 33 8.61 -26.55 -6.58
C SER A 33 8.81 -26.11 -8.04
N ALA A 34 9.78 -26.67 -8.78
CA ALA A 34 9.99 -26.37 -10.20
C ALA A 34 9.04 -27.17 -11.12
N VAL A 35 8.70 -28.41 -10.73
CA VAL A 35 7.77 -29.27 -11.49
C VAL A 35 6.32 -28.77 -11.34
N ALA A 36 5.96 -28.26 -10.15
CA ALA A 36 4.64 -27.68 -9.90
C ALA A 36 4.37 -26.43 -10.78
N ARG A 37 5.38 -25.57 -10.98
CA ARG A 37 5.27 -24.36 -11.82
C ARG A 37 5.04 -24.67 -13.30
N GLN A 38 5.60 -25.76 -13.81
CA GLN A 38 5.43 -26.12 -15.22
C GLN A 38 4.03 -26.69 -15.51
N GLN A 39 3.40 -27.36 -14.53
CA GLN A 39 2.06 -27.91 -14.69
C GLN A 39 0.96 -26.83 -14.72
N TRP A 40 1.12 -25.73 -13.98
CA TRP A 40 0.14 -24.63 -13.96
C TRP A 40 0.14 -23.78 -15.25
N ALA A 41 1.29 -23.67 -15.92
CA ALA A 41 1.39 -22.95 -17.20
C ALA A 41 0.57 -23.63 -18.32
N THR A 42 0.47 -24.97 -18.30
CA THR A 42 -0.25 -25.74 -19.32
C THR A 42 -1.76 -25.75 -19.08
N VAL A 43 -2.21 -25.69 -17.81
CA VAL A 43 -3.64 -25.64 -17.45
C VAL A 43 -4.25 -24.27 -17.78
N ARG A 44 -3.53 -23.17 -17.52
CA ARG A 44 -4.02 -21.80 -17.77
C ARG A 44 -4.24 -21.48 -19.26
N ARG A 45 -3.50 -22.12 -20.16
CA ARG A 45 -3.72 -21.99 -21.62
C ARG A 45 -4.96 -22.74 -22.12
N ARG A 46 -5.43 -23.78 -21.41
CA ARG A 46 -6.63 -24.53 -21.78
C ARG A 46 -7.92 -23.85 -21.32
N THR A 47 -7.91 -23.15 -20.18
CA THR A 47 -9.10 -22.46 -19.66
C THR A 47 -9.42 -21.16 -20.40
N LEU A 48 -8.40 -20.43 -20.90
CA LEU A 48 -8.63 -19.21 -21.69
C LEU A 48 -9.27 -19.48 -23.06
N GLY A 49 -9.10 -20.69 -23.62
CA GLY A 49 -9.74 -21.09 -24.89
C GLY A 49 -11.22 -21.45 -24.77
N ILE A 50 -11.70 -21.79 -23.58
CA ILE A 50 -13.08 -22.25 -23.36
C ILE A 50 -14.03 -21.07 -23.07
N THR A 51 -13.56 -20.00 -22.45
CA THR A 51 -14.41 -18.83 -22.12
C THR A 51 -14.77 -17.99 -23.35
N ILE A 52 -13.89 -17.93 -24.36
CA ILE A 52 -14.17 -17.21 -25.62
C ILE A 52 -15.25 -17.94 -26.46
N ALA A 53 -15.35 -19.27 -26.35
CA ALA A 53 -16.38 -20.06 -27.04
C ALA A 53 -17.78 -19.92 -26.41
N LEU A 54 -17.88 -19.65 -25.10
CA LEU A 54 -19.17 -19.45 -24.42
C LEU A 54 -19.75 -18.05 -24.62
N LEU A 55 -18.89 -17.02 -24.72
CA LEU A 55 -19.33 -15.65 -25.00
C LEU A 55 -19.86 -15.45 -26.41
N SER A 56 -19.44 -16.27 -27.37
CA SER A 56 -19.92 -16.21 -28.76
C SER A 56 -21.28 -16.87 -28.96
N LEU A 57 -21.78 -17.66 -28.00
CA LEU A 57 -23.13 -18.24 -28.05
C LEU A 57 -24.20 -17.41 -27.32
N LEU A 58 -23.82 -16.41 -26.52
CA LEU A 58 -24.76 -15.64 -25.70
C LEU A 58 -25.20 -14.30 -26.32
N VAL A 59 -24.86 -14.03 -27.58
CA VAL A 59 -25.22 -12.80 -28.30
C VAL A 59 -26.51 -12.95 -29.14
N ILE A 60 -27.11 -14.14 -29.17
CA ILE A 60 -28.40 -14.36 -29.85
C ILE A 60 -29.40 -14.99 -28.87
N GLY A 61 -30.06 -14.15 -28.08
CA GLY A 61 -31.09 -14.61 -27.13
C GLY A 61 -31.78 -13.44 -26.45
N GLY A 62 -32.69 -12.78 -27.16
CA GLY A 62 -33.51 -11.69 -26.63
C GLY A 62 -34.69 -12.14 -25.76
N GLY A 63 -35.29 -11.14 -25.10
CA GLY A 63 -36.54 -11.19 -24.33
C GLY A 63 -36.28 -11.22 -22.83
N GLY A 64 -36.67 -10.26 -21.98
CA GLY A 64 -37.81 -9.34 -22.03
C GLY A 64 -38.75 -9.67 -20.86
N ALA A 65 -38.77 -8.84 -19.80
CA ALA A 65 -39.83 -8.71 -18.79
C ALA A 65 -39.44 -7.59 -17.80
N ALA A 66 -40.03 -6.41 -17.89
CA ALA A 66 -41.26 -5.99 -17.19
C ALA A 66 -40.98 -5.48 -15.75
N LEU A 67 -40.94 -4.15 -15.62
CA LEU A 67 -40.92 -3.42 -14.35
C LEU A 67 -42.29 -3.55 -13.68
N ALA A 68 -42.32 -4.16 -12.49
CA ALA A 68 -43.49 -4.14 -11.61
C ALA A 68 -43.20 -3.22 -10.42
N THR A 69 -43.74 -1.99 -10.48
CA THR A 69 -43.74 -1.05 -9.35
C THR A 69 -44.77 -1.49 -8.32
N GLY A 70 -44.30 -2.09 -7.22
CA GLY A 70 -45.12 -2.41 -6.06
C GLY A 70 -45.33 -1.18 -5.17
N LEU A 71 -46.54 -0.64 -5.20
CA LEU A 71 -47.07 0.36 -4.27
C LEU A 71 -47.28 -0.27 -2.88
N ILE A 72 -46.69 0.29 -1.84
CA ILE A 72 -46.99 -0.03 -0.44
C ILE A 72 -48.00 1.01 0.07
N PRO A 73 -49.26 0.64 0.41
CA PRO A 73 -50.14 1.50 1.18
C PRO A 73 -49.82 1.35 2.68
N ASN A 74 -49.52 2.48 3.32
CA ASN A 74 -49.32 2.60 4.76
C ASN A 74 -50.61 3.15 5.40
N PRO A 75 -51.36 2.38 6.20
CA PRO A 75 -52.48 2.91 6.97
C PRO A 75 -52.05 3.11 8.44
N PHE A 76 -51.62 4.33 8.77
CA PHE A 76 -51.60 4.76 10.17
C PHE A 76 -52.77 5.72 10.38
N ASP A 77 -53.81 5.18 11.01
CA ASP A 77 -54.82 5.92 11.75
C ASP A 77 -54.14 6.80 12.82
N GLY A 78 -54.52 8.07 12.91
CA GLY A 78 -54.58 8.79 14.18
C GLY A 78 -56.04 8.92 14.63
N PRO A 79 -56.39 9.65 15.71
CA PRO A 79 -55.66 10.04 16.93
C PRO A 79 -56.43 9.62 18.22
N PRO A 80 -56.02 10.03 19.44
CA PRO A 80 -56.65 11.24 19.99
C PRO A 80 -55.73 12.18 20.79
N ALA A 81 -56.08 13.47 20.64
CA ALA A 81 -56.09 14.65 21.51
C ALA A 81 -55.38 14.69 22.90
N PRO A 82 -55.00 15.90 23.36
CA PRO A 82 -53.96 16.13 24.35
C PRO A 82 -54.47 16.12 25.80
N VAL A 83 -53.60 15.72 26.72
CA VAL A 83 -53.77 15.99 28.15
C VAL A 83 -52.94 17.23 28.50
N ALA A 84 -53.63 18.30 28.87
CA ALA A 84 -53.02 19.49 29.43
C ALA A 84 -52.52 19.20 30.85
N THR A 85 -51.20 19.25 31.05
CA THR A 85 -50.60 19.25 32.39
C THR A 85 -50.09 20.65 32.69
N VAL A 86 -50.61 21.19 33.79
CA VAL A 86 -50.36 22.52 34.34
C VAL A 86 -48.88 22.80 34.61
N THR A 87 -48.42 23.92 34.08
CA THR A 87 -47.12 24.54 34.33
C THR A 87 -47.07 25.14 35.74
N PRO A 88 -46.08 24.81 36.60
CA PRO A 88 -45.82 25.61 37.78
C PRO A 88 -45.18 26.94 37.39
N THR A 89 -45.79 28.04 37.85
CA THR A 89 -45.25 29.39 37.72
C THR A 89 -43.96 29.50 38.54
N GLN A 90 -42.80 29.62 37.87
CA GLN A 90 -41.54 29.95 38.52
C GLN A 90 -41.43 31.47 38.71
N ALA A 91 -40.93 31.85 39.89
CA ALA A 91 -40.64 33.23 40.27
C ALA A 91 -39.58 33.87 39.34
N PRO A 92 -39.62 35.19 39.11
CA PRO A 92 -38.65 35.84 38.24
C PRO A 92 -37.23 35.73 38.81
N PRO A 93 -36.24 35.28 38.00
CA PRO A 93 -34.85 35.25 38.43
C PRO A 93 -34.27 36.67 38.50
N SER A 94 -33.49 36.93 39.55
CA SER A 94 -32.75 38.17 39.76
C SER A 94 -31.75 38.42 38.62
N THR A 95 -31.82 39.60 38.01
CA THR A 95 -30.91 40.06 36.96
C THR A 95 -29.48 40.16 37.50
N PRO A 96 -28.51 39.39 36.99
CA PRO A 96 -27.12 39.54 37.38
C PRO A 96 -26.53 40.81 36.75
N THR A 97 -25.83 41.59 37.57
CA THR A 97 -25.01 42.73 37.15
C THR A 97 -23.98 42.27 36.11
N ALA A 98 -23.91 42.96 34.98
CA ALA A 98 -22.94 42.68 33.92
C ALA A 98 -21.50 42.91 34.41
N THR A 99 -20.78 41.81 34.60
CA THR A 99 -19.31 41.81 34.73
C THR A 99 -18.71 42.24 33.38
N PRO A 100 -17.71 43.14 33.34
CA PRO A 100 -17.07 43.52 32.09
C PRO A 100 -16.48 42.26 31.43
N SER A 101 -16.92 42.00 30.20
CA SER A 101 -16.41 40.90 29.37
C SER A 101 -14.93 41.19 29.07
N PRO A 102 -14.00 40.28 29.38
CA PRO A 102 -12.60 40.44 29.00
C PRO A 102 -12.51 40.48 27.47
N GLU A 103 -11.77 41.46 26.97
CA GLU A 103 -11.44 41.64 25.57
C GLU A 103 -10.93 40.30 25.00
N ALA A 104 -11.59 39.81 23.96
CA ALA A 104 -11.27 38.52 23.35
C ALA A 104 -9.85 38.60 22.79
N SER A 105 -8.90 37.92 23.44
CA SER A 105 -7.57 37.70 22.87
C SER A 105 -7.74 37.10 21.48
N ALA A 106 -7.08 37.71 20.49
CA ALA A 106 -7.08 37.23 19.12
C ALA A 106 -6.70 35.73 19.09
N PRO A 107 -7.33 34.92 18.21
CA PRO A 107 -6.96 33.52 18.08
C PRO A 107 -5.47 33.42 17.74
N VAL A 108 -4.71 32.76 18.61
CA VAL A 108 -3.33 32.43 18.32
C VAL A 108 -3.35 31.27 17.33
N THR A 109 -2.97 31.53 16.08
CA THR A 109 -2.77 30.47 15.09
C THR A 109 -1.68 29.52 15.61
N PRO A 110 -1.95 28.21 15.74
CA PRO A 110 -0.92 27.24 16.11
C PRO A 110 0.26 27.34 15.14
N PRO A 111 1.51 27.20 15.61
CA PRO A 111 2.65 27.13 14.71
C PRO A 111 2.47 25.96 13.74
N GLU A 112 2.81 26.18 12.48
CA GLU A 112 2.80 25.14 11.46
C GLU A 112 3.77 24.01 11.88
N PRO A 113 3.37 22.73 11.75
CA PRO A 113 4.24 21.62 12.13
C PRO A 113 5.53 21.67 11.31
N VAL A 114 6.66 21.62 12.01
CA VAL A 114 7.98 21.62 11.38
C VAL A 114 8.26 20.22 10.84
N VAL A 115 8.43 20.09 9.53
CA VAL A 115 8.87 18.86 8.87
C VAL A 115 10.40 18.82 8.91
N ASP A 116 10.97 17.79 9.53
CA ASP A 116 12.40 17.51 9.52
C ASP A 116 12.70 16.42 8.48
N PRO A 117 13.44 16.74 7.40
CA PRO A 117 13.85 15.74 6.41
C PRO A 117 14.64 14.58 7.02
N LEU A 118 15.34 14.73 8.15
CA LEU A 118 16.10 13.64 8.76
C LEU A 118 15.26 12.74 9.67
N ASP A 119 14.02 13.14 9.98
CA ASP A 119 13.10 12.38 10.84
C ASP A 119 11.81 12.04 10.08
N PRO A 120 11.73 10.84 9.49
CA PRO A 120 10.51 10.37 8.81
C PRO A 120 9.28 10.35 9.72
N GLY A 121 9.43 10.31 11.05
CA GLY A 121 8.33 10.42 12.00
C GLY A 121 7.59 11.76 11.92
N THR A 122 8.23 12.80 11.37
CA THR A 122 7.62 14.11 11.12
C THR A 122 6.92 14.22 9.77
N TRP A 123 7.06 13.22 8.90
CA TRP A 123 6.55 13.30 7.54
C TRP A 123 5.07 12.94 7.49
N ILE A 124 4.31 13.77 6.78
CA ILE A 124 2.92 13.48 6.43
C ILE A 124 2.85 12.89 5.03
N ILE A 125 2.16 11.77 4.90
CA ILE A 125 1.90 11.09 3.62
C ILE A 125 0.43 11.24 3.28
N ASP A 126 0.16 11.88 2.14
CA ASP A 126 -1.17 12.07 1.62
C ASP A 126 -1.23 11.69 0.13
N TYR A 127 -2.40 11.83 -0.49
CA TYR A 127 -2.60 11.52 -1.90
C TYR A 127 -1.61 12.25 -2.81
N SER A 128 -1.24 13.50 -2.50
CA SER A 128 -0.39 14.36 -3.32
C SER A 128 0.95 14.73 -2.69
N GLN A 129 1.32 14.17 -1.53
CA GLN A 129 2.46 14.64 -0.75
C GLN A 129 3.16 13.51 0.01
N ALA A 130 4.48 13.63 0.15
CA ALA A 130 5.29 12.85 1.07
C ALA A 130 6.31 13.75 1.79
N GLY A 131 6.16 13.94 3.10
CA GLY A 131 6.99 14.91 3.83
C GLY A 131 6.69 16.33 3.34
N SER A 132 7.71 17.08 2.90
CA SER A 132 7.50 18.40 2.27
C SER A 132 7.46 18.36 0.74
N LEU A 133 7.60 17.18 0.11
CA LEU A 133 7.53 17.02 -1.34
C LEU A 133 6.09 16.86 -1.81
N LEU A 134 5.68 17.68 -2.78
CA LEU A 134 4.46 17.48 -3.55
C LEU A 134 4.72 16.61 -4.77
N VAL A 135 3.67 15.97 -5.27
CA VAL A 135 3.73 15.25 -6.54
C VAL A 135 4.13 16.19 -7.66
N GLY A 136 5.15 15.82 -8.42
CA GLY A 136 5.77 16.64 -9.47
C GLY A 136 6.96 17.49 -9.00
N ASP A 137 7.24 17.57 -7.70
CA ASP A 137 8.43 18.25 -7.20
C ASP A 137 9.71 17.44 -7.48
N PRO A 138 10.85 18.10 -7.76
CA PRO A 138 12.15 17.44 -7.83
C PRO A 138 12.49 16.75 -6.52
N ILE A 139 12.86 15.46 -6.58
CA ILE A 139 13.12 14.66 -5.38
C ILE A 139 14.49 15.00 -4.76
N ALA A 140 15.49 15.31 -5.59
CA ALA A 140 16.89 15.36 -5.18
C ALA A 140 17.19 16.32 -4.00
N PRO A 141 16.69 17.56 -3.95
CA PRO A 141 16.99 18.47 -2.84
C PRO A 141 16.48 17.96 -1.49
N PHE A 142 15.28 17.38 -1.47
CA PHE A 142 14.71 16.79 -0.27
C PHE A 142 15.41 15.49 0.11
N ALA A 143 15.70 14.64 -0.86
CA ALA A 143 16.40 13.38 -0.65
C ALA A 143 17.80 13.58 -0.06
N GLU A 144 18.56 14.58 -0.52
CA GLU A 144 19.85 14.95 0.04
C GLU A 144 19.70 15.38 1.51
N ALA A 145 18.74 16.25 1.81
CA ALA A 145 18.46 16.69 3.18
C ALA A 145 18.01 15.54 4.09
N ALA A 146 17.31 14.55 3.53
CA ALA A 146 16.84 13.36 4.23
C ALA A 146 17.88 12.22 4.31
N GLY A 147 19.07 12.42 3.74
CA GLY A 147 20.12 11.39 3.71
C GLY A 147 19.79 10.16 2.84
N LEU A 148 18.79 10.27 1.95
CA LEU A 148 18.46 9.22 0.99
C LEU A 148 19.55 9.12 -0.08
N GLN A 149 19.79 7.92 -0.58
CA GLN A 149 20.79 7.65 -1.62
C GLN A 149 20.12 7.51 -2.99
N PRO A 150 20.73 8.02 -4.07
CA PRO A 150 20.21 7.80 -5.41
C PRO A 150 20.20 6.30 -5.73
N ASN A 151 19.19 5.88 -6.48
CA ASN A 151 19.09 4.50 -6.95
C ASN A 151 20.32 4.10 -7.78
N PRO A 152 21.10 3.09 -7.38
CA PRO A 152 22.28 2.67 -8.13
C PRO A 152 21.94 1.90 -9.42
N SER A 153 20.72 1.35 -9.56
CA SER A 153 20.29 0.59 -10.74
C SER A 153 18.91 1.05 -11.25
N PRO A 154 18.86 2.06 -12.14
CA PRO A 154 17.61 2.51 -12.74
C PRO A 154 17.00 1.50 -13.74
N ILE A 155 17.68 0.37 -14.00
CA ILE A 155 17.23 -0.66 -14.93
C ILE A 155 16.11 -1.50 -14.30
N ASP A 156 16.28 -1.89 -13.03
CA ASP A 156 15.35 -2.78 -12.34
C ASP A 156 14.29 -1.99 -11.55
N CYS A 157 14.72 -0.87 -10.96
CA CYS A 157 13.87 0.07 -10.21
C CYS A 157 13.84 1.43 -10.93
N PRO A 158 12.73 2.20 -10.90
CA PRO A 158 12.71 3.54 -11.48
C PRO A 158 13.69 4.52 -10.84
N SER A 159 13.92 5.62 -11.54
CA SER A 159 14.79 6.70 -11.09
C SER A 159 14.23 7.35 -9.82
N GLY A 160 15.08 7.53 -8.81
CA GLY A 160 14.66 8.04 -7.51
C GLY A 160 15.71 7.86 -6.43
N PHE A 161 15.27 7.98 -5.19
CA PHE A 161 16.10 7.97 -4.00
C PHE A 161 15.53 7.00 -2.96
N TYR A 162 16.44 6.32 -2.26
CA TYR A 162 16.12 5.22 -1.38
C TYR A 162 16.91 5.29 -0.08
N LEU A 163 16.29 4.77 0.97
CA LEU A 163 16.95 4.42 2.22
C LEU A 163 16.52 3.00 2.55
N PHE A 164 17.35 2.04 2.18
CA PHE A 164 17.18 0.65 2.59
C PHE A 164 17.90 0.45 3.92
N ARG A 165 17.12 0.17 4.97
CA ARG A 165 17.64 -0.21 6.28
C ARG A 165 17.95 -1.71 6.30
N ASP A 166 18.23 -2.25 7.48
CA ASP A 166 18.71 -3.63 7.68
C ASP A 166 17.97 -4.65 6.79
N GLN A 167 18.72 -5.59 6.22
CA GLN A 167 18.17 -6.66 5.38
C GLN A 167 17.58 -7.82 6.20
N ASP A 168 17.73 -7.81 7.53
CA ASP A 168 17.06 -8.75 8.42
C ASP A 168 15.53 -8.71 8.20
N GLU A 169 14.95 -9.87 7.93
CA GLU A 169 13.52 -10.06 7.72
C GLU A 169 12.68 -9.67 8.95
N ASN A 170 13.28 -9.60 10.13
CA ASN A 170 12.63 -9.20 11.37
C ASN A 170 12.83 -7.72 11.71
N SER A 171 13.60 -6.97 10.91
CA SER A 171 13.87 -5.57 11.20
C SER A 171 12.62 -4.70 11.04
N VAL A 172 12.35 -3.89 12.06
CA VAL A 172 11.30 -2.86 12.06
C VAL A 172 11.85 -1.48 11.68
N ASP A 173 13.08 -1.41 11.16
CA ASP A 173 13.62 -0.16 10.64
C ASP A 173 12.85 0.29 9.40
N VAL A 174 12.51 1.57 9.37
CA VAL A 174 11.73 2.17 8.27
C VAL A 174 12.62 2.34 7.04
N SER A 175 12.25 1.64 5.97
CA SER A 175 12.80 1.84 4.64
C SER A 175 11.93 2.82 3.85
N VAL A 176 12.57 3.62 3.00
CA VAL A 176 11.94 4.70 2.23
C VAL A 176 12.31 4.57 0.76
N ALA A 177 11.33 4.77 -0.13
CA ALA A 177 11.53 4.93 -1.56
C ALA A 177 10.75 6.14 -2.08
N LEU A 178 11.44 7.10 -2.70
CA LEU A 178 10.85 8.26 -3.39
C LEU A 178 11.27 8.21 -4.86
N THR A 179 10.33 8.08 -5.79
CA THR A 179 10.67 7.80 -7.19
C THR A 179 9.76 8.49 -8.20
N GLN A 180 10.26 8.58 -9.43
CA GLN A 180 9.47 8.83 -10.62
C GLN A 180 9.08 7.48 -11.25
N ALA A 181 7.97 6.90 -10.80
CA ALA A 181 7.58 5.53 -11.13
C ALA A 181 7.20 5.31 -12.60
N ASP A 182 6.72 6.35 -13.28
CA ASP A 182 6.41 6.36 -14.73
C ASP A 182 7.67 6.31 -15.61
N ALA A 183 8.85 6.63 -15.05
CA ALA A 183 10.14 6.58 -15.76
C ALA A 183 10.84 5.21 -15.67
N ARG A 184 10.09 4.12 -15.47
CA ARG A 184 10.68 2.78 -15.39
C ARG A 184 11.47 2.44 -16.66
N ALA A 185 12.64 1.82 -16.50
CA ALA A 185 13.59 1.45 -17.56
C ALA A 185 14.25 2.63 -18.32
N THR A 186 13.96 3.89 -17.97
CA THR A 186 14.62 5.06 -18.53
C THR A 186 15.24 5.88 -17.39
N PRO A 187 16.58 5.92 -17.27
CA PRO A 187 17.23 6.78 -16.30
C PRO A 187 16.82 8.24 -16.49
N VAL A 188 16.46 8.91 -15.40
CA VAL A 188 16.11 10.34 -15.35
C VAL A 188 17.07 11.01 -14.38
N ASP A 189 17.79 12.03 -14.84
CA ASP A 189 18.81 12.71 -14.06
C ASP A 189 18.22 13.53 -12.89
N ASP A 190 17.00 14.07 -13.06
CA ASP A 190 16.27 14.84 -12.05
C ASP A 190 14.84 14.31 -11.90
N PRO A 191 14.66 13.16 -11.20
CA PRO A 191 13.35 12.54 -11.08
C PRO A 191 12.43 13.37 -10.19
N VAL A 192 11.16 13.48 -10.61
CA VAL A 192 10.11 14.13 -9.83
C VAL A 192 9.27 13.12 -9.04
N LEU A 193 8.69 13.54 -7.92
CA LEU A 193 7.88 12.66 -7.09
C LEU A 193 6.61 12.24 -7.84
N THR A 194 6.50 10.96 -8.20
CA THR A 194 5.23 10.35 -8.63
C THR A 194 4.83 9.15 -7.79
N TYR A 195 5.74 8.66 -6.94
CA TYR A 195 5.55 7.53 -6.04
C TYR A 195 6.38 7.70 -4.76
N ALA A 196 5.74 7.44 -3.61
CA ALA A 196 6.44 7.26 -2.35
C ALA A 196 5.98 5.99 -1.65
N GLU A 197 6.91 5.26 -1.05
CA GLU A 197 6.66 4.05 -0.28
C GLU A 197 7.51 4.05 1.00
N PHE A 198 6.89 3.56 2.07
CA PHE A 198 7.46 3.39 3.37
C PHE A 198 7.11 1.99 3.87
N HIS A 199 8.10 1.21 4.26
CA HIS A 199 7.84 -0.13 4.76
C HIS A 199 8.88 -0.57 5.79
N THR A 200 8.51 -1.59 6.56
CA THR A 200 9.46 -2.40 7.34
C THR A 200 9.59 -3.77 6.70
N ARG A 201 10.73 -4.46 6.92
CA ARG A 201 10.88 -5.86 6.52
C ARG A 201 10.09 -6.78 7.44
N GLY A 202 10.28 -6.60 8.74
CA GLY A 202 9.50 -7.23 9.79
C GLY A 202 8.13 -6.57 9.97
N VAL A 203 7.36 -7.09 10.92
CA VAL A 203 6.02 -6.57 11.25
C VAL A 203 6.06 -6.03 12.68
N ALA A 204 5.86 -4.72 12.82
CA ALA A 204 5.81 -4.08 14.13
C ALA A 204 4.49 -4.43 14.86
N SER A 205 4.58 -4.73 16.15
CA SER A 205 3.38 -4.95 17.00
C SER A 205 2.68 -3.67 17.44
N SER A 206 3.31 -2.51 17.23
CA SER A 206 2.78 -1.21 17.68
C SER A 206 3.25 -0.08 16.76
N PRO A 207 2.55 1.06 16.75
CA PRO A 207 2.91 2.20 15.90
C PRO A 207 4.37 2.64 16.11
N LEU A 208 5.12 2.72 15.01
CA LEU A 208 6.52 3.14 15.03
C LEU A 208 6.58 4.67 15.06
N PRO A 209 7.19 5.29 16.09
CA PRO A 209 7.25 6.75 16.21
C PRO A 209 8.03 7.39 15.06
N ASP A 210 9.07 6.72 14.57
CA ASP A 210 9.98 7.20 13.53
C ASP A 210 9.47 6.88 12.10
N SER A 211 8.21 6.43 11.99
CA SER A 211 7.57 6.19 10.69
C SER A 211 6.65 7.34 10.30
N PRO A 212 6.58 7.68 9.00
CA PRO A 212 5.64 8.68 8.52
C PRO A 212 4.21 8.32 8.86
N SER A 213 3.37 9.36 8.95
CA SER A 213 1.95 9.19 9.24
C SER A 213 1.09 9.83 8.17
N THR A 214 -0.12 9.33 8.00
CA THR A 214 -1.13 10.02 7.20
C THR A 214 -1.77 11.16 8.00
N PRO A 215 -2.52 12.08 7.36
CA PRO A 215 -3.28 13.10 8.09
C PRO A 215 -4.26 12.54 9.13
N ALA A 216 -4.71 11.29 8.95
CA ALA A 216 -5.58 10.59 9.88
C ALA A 216 -4.81 9.88 11.03
N GLY A 217 -3.48 10.00 11.07
CA GLY A 217 -2.62 9.45 12.12
C GLY A 217 -2.18 8.01 11.92
N ILE A 218 -2.53 7.38 10.80
CA ILE A 218 -2.09 6.01 10.47
C ILE A 218 -0.63 6.01 10.08
N ARG A 219 0.15 5.09 10.64
CA ARG A 219 1.58 4.93 10.40
C ARG A 219 1.97 3.46 10.36
N LEU A 220 3.24 3.16 10.14
CA LEU A 220 3.72 1.77 10.23
C LEU A 220 3.55 1.26 11.67
N GLY A 221 3.02 0.05 11.82
CA GLY A 221 2.65 -0.56 13.10
C GLY A 221 1.27 -0.18 13.65
N SER A 222 0.54 0.76 13.01
CA SER A 222 -0.88 0.99 13.34
C SER A 222 -1.71 -0.28 13.15
N SER A 223 -2.71 -0.49 13.99
CA SER A 223 -3.58 -1.66 13.86
C SER A 223 -4.47 -1.57 12.61
N GLU A 224 -4.87 -2.72 12.07
CA GLU A 224 -5.84 -2.80 10.98
C GLU A 224 -7.19 -2.16 11.37
N ASP A 225 -7.61 -2.31 12.63
CA ASP A 225 -8.85 -1.69 13.15
C ASP A 225 -8.74 -0.15 13.15
N ASP A 226 -7.60 0.41 13.58
CA ASP A 226 -7.36 1.86 13.52
C ASP A 226 -7.37 2.35 12.07
N LEU A 227 -6.75 1.60 11.16
CA LEU A 227 -6.73 1.90 9.72
C LEU A 227 -8.16 1.95 9.14
N ILE A 228 -8.98 0.94 9.43
CA ILE A 228 -10.38 0.88 8.96
C ILE A 228 -11.21 2.00 9.58
N ALA A 229 -10.98 2.33 10.85
CA ALA A 229 -11.67 3.44 11.51
C ALA A 229 -11.29 4.81 10.92
N ALA A 230 -10.01 5.01 10.58
CA ALA A 230 -9.50 6.24 9.99
C ALA A 230 -9.95 6.43 8.53
N TYR A 231 -10.09 5.34 7.78
CA TYR A 231 -10.46 5.34 6.37
C TYR A 231 -11.66 4.40 6.11
N PRO A 232 -12.89 4.85 6.42
CA PRO A 232 -14.09 4.00 6.34
C PRO A 232 -14.49 3.62 4.90
N ASP A 233 -13.88 4.24 3.89
CA ASP A 233 -14.08 3.96 2.47
C ASP A 233 -13.01 3.01 1.88
N LEU A 234 -12.14 2.43 2.74
CA LEU A 234 -11.14 1.47 2.32
C LEU A 234 -11.74 0.32 1.52
N ARG A 235 -11.10 0.03 0.40
CA ARG A 235 -11.38 -1.16 -0.40
C ARG A 235 -10.22 -2.13 -0.26
N GLN A 236 -10.53 -3.40 -0.06
CA GLN A 236 -9.52 -4.43 -0.22
C GLN A 236 -9.16 -4.56 -1.70
N THR A 237 -7.87 -4.60 -2.00
CA THR A 237 -7.30 -4.81 -3.33
C THR A 237 -6.39 -6.04 -3.29
N PHE A 238 -5.59 -6.25 -4.33
CA PHE A 238 -4.67 -7.37 -4.43
C PHE A 238 -3.22 -6.90 -4.49
N SER A 239 -2.34 -7.61 -3.79
CA SER A 239 -0.90 -7.61 -3.99
C SER A 239 -0.41 -9.02 -4.30
N LYS A 240 0.67 -9.14 -5.08
CA LYS A 240 1.34 -10.44 -5.32
C LYS A 240 1.79 -11.14 -4.03
N TYR A 241 1.90 -10.40 -2.94
CA TYR A 241 2.31 -10.88 -1.62
C TYR A 241 1.14 -11.32 -0.73
N ASP A 242 -0.11 -10.97 -1.08
CA ASP A 242 -1.26 -11.24 -0.19
C ASP A 242 -1.42 -12.75 0.05
N ASP A 243 -1.47 -13.55 -1.02
CA ASP A 243 -1.67 -15.00 -0.92
C ASP A 243 -0.44 -15.75 -0.40
N THR A 244 0.77 -15.24 -0.71
CA THR A 244 2.03 -15.97 -0.45
C THR A 244 2.63 -15.65 0.90
N MET A 245 2.41 -14.43 1.41
CA MET A 245 2.98 -13.95 2.66
C MET A 245 1.90 -13.67 3.74
N GLY A 246 0.63 -13.91 3.42
CA GLY A 246 -0.48 -13.69 4.36
C GLY A 246 -0.79 -12.22 4.59
N PHE A 247 -0.52 -11.38 3.60
CA PHE A 247 -0.82 -9.95 3.67
C PHE A 247 -2.24 -9.66 3.22
N THR A 248 -2.71 -8.47 3.55
CA THR A 248 -3.94 -7.92 2.99
C THR A 248 -3.65 -6.49 2.60
N THR A 249 -3.99 -6.17 1.36
CA THR A 249 -3.77 -4.86 0.80
C THR A 249 -5.08 -4.07 0.79
N TYR A 250 -5.01 -2.86 1.32
CA TYR A 250 -6.11 -1.91 1.36
C TYR A 250 -5.75 -0.68 0.54
N VAL A 251 -6.76 -0.07 -0.08
CA VAL A 251 -6.62 1.16 -0.84
C VAL A 251 -7.71 2.17 -0.46
N SER A 252 -7.32 3.44 -0.27
CA SER A 252 -8.21 4.59 -0.18
C SER A 252 -8.04 5.46 -1.43
N GLY A 253 -9.14 6.09 -1.88
CA GLY A 253 -9.19 6.85 -3.13
C GLY A 253 -9.85 6.12 -4.33
N PRO A 254 -9.78 6.72 -5.54
CA PRO A 254 -8.84 7.77 -5.90
C PRO A 254 -9.23 9.17 -5.41
N VAL A 255 -8.23 9.99 -5.10
CA VAL A 255 -8.32 11.45 -4.97
C VAL A 255 -7.35 12.05 -5.98
N ASP A 256 -7.85 12.85 -6.92
CA ASP A 256 -7.08 13.41 -8.04
C ASP A 256 -6.26 12.37 -8.83
N GLY A 257 -6.82 11.17 -8.98
CA GLY A 257 -6.18 10.06 -9.70
C GLY A 257 -5.09 9.33 -8.91
N ARG A 258 -4.97 9.60 -7.61
CA ARG A 258 -3.98 8.99 -6.72
C ARG A 258 -4.62 8.23 -5.58
N TYR A 259 -3.86 7.30 -5.03
CA TYR A 259 -4.29 6.36 -4.02
C TYR A 259 -3.35 6.38 -2.82
N LEU A 260 -3.91 6.19 -1.64
CA LEU A 260 -3.17 5.70 -0.49
C LEU A 260 -3.33 4.19 -0.43
N VAL A 261 -2.21 3.48 -0.41
CA VAL A 261 -2.17 2.02 -0.36
C VAL A 261 -1.51 1.59 0.93
N PHE A 262 -2.15 0.64 1.61
CA PHE A 262 -1.70 0.09 2.89
C PHE A 262 -1.57 -1.42 2.74
N GLN A 263 -0.51 -2.00 3.28
CA GLN A 263 -0.42 -3.44 3.45
C GLN A 263 -0.39 -3.78 4.93
N VAL A 264 -1.25 -4.70 5.34
CA VAL A 264 -1.29 -5.19 6.72
C VAL A 264 -0.85 -6.66 6.78
N ALA A 265 -0.16 -7.01 7.86
CA ALA A 265 0.35 -8.34 8.13
C ALA A 265 0.07 -8.74 9.59
N PRO A 266 -0.08 -10.04 9.91
CA PRO A 266 -0.15 -10.49 11.29
C PRO A 266 1.11 -10.06 12.06
N SER A 267 0.93 -9.35 13.18
CA SER A 267 2.04 -9.01 14.07
C SER A 267 2.39 -10.17 15.00
N PRO A 268 3.58 -10.16 15.64
CA PRO A 268 3.98 -11.17 16.63
C PRO A 268 2.99 -11.33 17.79
N ASP A 269 2.26 -10.27 18.14
CA ASP A 269 1.31 -10.26 19.25
C ASP A 269 -0.13 -10.65 18.85
N GLY A 270 -0.34 -10.97 17.56
CA GLY A 270 -1.62 -11.46 17.03
C GLY A 270 -2.41 -10.49 16.15
N PRO A 271 -2.65 -9.21 16.51
CA PRO A 271 -3.42 -8.32 15.66
C PRO A 271 -2.66 -8.02 14.37
N ARG A 272 -3.38 -7.66 13.31
CA ARG A 272 -2.77 -7.25 12.05
C ARG A 272 -2.38 -5.78 12.14
N THR A 273 -1.19 -5.45 11.65
CA THR A 273 -0.66 -4.09 11.68
C THR A 273 -0.16 -3.66 10.31
N VAL A 274 -0.18 -2.35 10.07
CA VAL A 274 0.32 -1.73 8.83
C VAL A 274 1.83 -1.94 8.74
N ARG A 275 2.31 -2.61 7.70
CA ARG A 275 3.74 -2.82 7.43
C ARG A 275 4.27 -2.03 6.24
N LEU A 276 3.36 -1.52 5.40
CA LEU A 276 3.66 -0.71 4.23
C LEU A 276 2.61 0.38 4.08
N LEU A 277 3.09 1.58 3.77
CA LEU A 277 2.32 2.76 3.41
C LEU A 277 2.87 3.30 2.09
N GLN A 278 1.98 3.55 1.12
CA GLN A 278 2.35 4.01 -0.22
C GLN A 278 1.38 5.10 -0.69
N THR A 279 1.90 6.10 -1.42
CA THR A 279 1.11 7.04 -2.23
C THR A 279 1.52 6.91 -3.69
N SER A 280 0.56 6.62 -4.58
CA SER A 280 0.84 6.38 -5.99
C SER A 280 -0.37 6.59 -6.90
N THR A 281 -0.18 6.45 -8.22
CA THR A 281 -1.27 6.41 -9.21
C THR A 281 -1.89 5.02 -9.38
N TRP A 282 -1.41 4.00 -8.65
CA TRP A 282 -1.88 2.63 -8.73
C TRP A 282 -2.69 2.25 -7.50
N ASP A 283 -3.73 1.45 -7.69
CA ASP A 283 -4.63 0.96 -6.64
C ASP A 283 -4.20 -0.40 -6.06
N VAL A 284 -2.91 -0.71 -6.16
CA VAL A 284 -2.28 -1.95 -5.68
C VAL A 284 -0.93 -1.63 -5.03
N VAL A 285 -0.42 -2.55 -4.20
CA VAL A 285 1.00 -2.51 -3.79
C VAL A 285 1.82 -2.81 -5.02
N PHE A 286 2.65 -1.84 -5.40
CA PHE A 286 3.51 -1.95 -6.55
C PHE A 286 4.94 -2.13 -6.06
N ASP A 287 5.46 -3.36 -6.12
CA ASP A 287 6.88 -3.57 -5.93
C ASP A 287 7.60 -2.96 -7.13
N ILE A 288 8.16 -1.78 -6.89
CA ILE A 288 8.65 -0.93 -7.95
C ILE A 288 9.93 -1.48 -8.61
N CYS A 289 10.55 -2.47 -7.98
CA CYS A 289 11.81 -3.08 -8.38
C CYS A 289 11.66 -4.47 -9.04
N ASP A 290 10.45 -5.03 -9.10
CA ASP A 290 10.13 -6.32 -9.77
C ASP A 290 9.49 -6.11 -11.15
#